data_AF-A0A365T6Z2-F1
#
_entry.id   AF-A0A365T6Z2-F1
#
_cell.length_a   1.000
_cell.length_b   1.000
_cell.length_c   1.000
_cell.angle_alpha   90.00
_cell.angle_beta   90.00
_cell.angle_gamma   90.00
#
_symmetry.space_group_name_H-M   'P 1'
#
loop_
_entity.id
_entity.type
_entity.pdbx_description
1 polymer ?
#
loop_
_entity_poly.entity_id
_entity_poly.type
_entity_poly.pdbx_seq_one_letter_code
_entity_poly.pdbx_strand_id
1 'polypeptide(L)'
;MDRDASDTVPTTQAALLDQARTHAANIAAEHFPKFPVESIDWEVSEQAQRQAGVTEYNPDTESVTIRLTWDAYQEFGWQQYSKTVRHELVHAWQYWQFDEADHGETFARWTDPLGIDQHCERFTSPKWWLVCVDCGQRIGRYRRSKTVRNPENDQCSDCGGNLRVEASPGQ
;
A
#
# COMPACT_ATOMS: atom_id res chain seq x y z
N MET A 1 30.46 -9.78 -16.01
CA MET A 1 30.55 -8.30 -16.06
C MET A 1 29.30 -7.81 -15.37
N ASP A 2 29.39 -7.85 -14.05
CA ASP A 2 28.29 -7.63 -13.12
C ASP A 2 27.91 -6.16 -13.10
N ARG A 3 26.64 -5.89 -13.42
CA ARG A 3 26.04 -4.57 -13.28
C ARG A 3 25.60 -4.42 -11.83
N ASP A 4 26.50 -3.94 -10.99
CA ASP A 4 26.13 -3.30 -9.73
C ASP A 4 25.65 -1.88 -10.06
N ALA A 5 24.43 -1.79 -10.60
CA ALA A 5 23.74 -0.53 -10.79
C ALA A 5 23.27 -0.06 -9.42
N SER A 6 24.17 0.63 -8.72
CA SER A 6 23.93 1.52 -7.57
C SER A 6 22.60 1.28 -6.85
N ASP A 7 22.68 0.55 -5.75
CA ASP A 7 21.69 0.46 -4.67
C ASP A 7 21.58 1.81 -3.94
N THR A 8 21.48 2.91 -4.68
CA THR A 8 21.31 4.25 -4.14
C THR A 8 19.88 4.39 -3.67
N VAL A 9 19.69 4.12 -2.38
CA VAL A 9 18.48 4.44 -1.63
C VAL A 9 18.08 5.89 -1.92
N PRO A 10 16.89 6.14 -2.50
CA PRO A 10 16.42 7.50 -2.72
C PRO A 10 16.46 8.33 -1.45
N THR A 11 17.15 9.46 -1.50
CA THR A 11 17.21 10.44 -0.40
C THR A 11 16.34 11.66 -0.66
N THR A 12 15.72 11.75 -1.85
CA THR A 12 14.81 12.83 -2.24
C THR A 12 13.54 12.26 -2.88
N GLN A 13 12.45 13.05 -2.85
CA GLN A 13 11.19 12.67 -3.49
C GLN A 13 11.33 12.47 -4.99
N ALA A 14 12.12 13.33 -5.66
CA ALA A 14 12.40 13.20 -7.09
C ALA A 14 13.12 11.88 -7.40
N ALA A 15 14.12 11.51 -6.58
CA ALA A 15 14.80 10.23 -6.74
C ALA A 15 13.87 9.03 -6.49
N LEU A 16 12.92 9.15 -5.55
CA LEU A 16 11.91 8.11 -5.32
C LEU A 16 10.99 7.97 -6.54
N LEU A 17 10.54 9.07 -7.13
CA LEU A 17 9.74 9.03 -8.35
C LEU A 17 10.49 8.41 -9.52
N ASP A 18 11.74 8.80 -9.75
CA ASP A 18 12.56 8.24 -10.82
C ASP A 18 12.76 6.73 -10.65
N GLN A 19 13.03 6.29 -9.42
CA GLN A 19 13.17 4.87 -9.12
C GLN A 19 11.84 4.11 -9.27
N ALA A 20 10.72 4.68 -8.80
CA ALA A 20 9.39 4.11 -8.95
C ALA A 20 8.97 3.97 -10.42
N ARG A 21 9.20 5.01 -11.24
CA ARG A 21 8.96 5.00 -12.69
C ARG A 21 9.78 3.92 -13.37
N THR A 22 11.08 3.86 -13.07
CA THR A 22 11.98 2.85 -13.63
C THR A 22 11.55 1.44 -13.25
N HIS A 23 11.19 1.23 -11.98
CA HIS A 23 10.71 -0.05 -11.49
C HIS A 23 9.40 -0.47 -12.16
N ALA A 24 8.43 0.43 -12.23
CA ALA A 24 7.15 0.20 -12.89
C ALA A 24 7.32 -0.12 -14.39
N ALA A 25 8.18 0.61 -15.09
CA ALA A 25 8.47 0.36 -16.50
C ALA A 25 9.07 -1.03 -16.74
N ASN A 26 10.00 -1.47 -15.87
CA ASN A 26 10.59 -2.81 -15.96
C ASN A 26 9.53 -3.92 -15.74
N ILE A 27 8.68 -3.76 -14.72
CA ILE A 27 7.58 -4.72 -14.44
C ILE A 27 6.56 -4.73 -15.58
N ALA A 28 6.19 -3.56 -16.10
CA ALA A 28 5.25 -3.46 -17.21
C ALA A 28 5.78 -4.08 -18.49
N ALA A 29 7.07 -3.93 -18.80
CA ALA A 29 7.68 -4.56 -19.96
C ALA A 29 7.57 -6.11 -19.91
N GLU A 30 7.65 -6.70 -18.72
CA GLU A 30 7.57 -8.16 -18.52
C GLU A 30 6.11 -8.66 -18.46
N HIS A 31 5.24 -7.98 -17.72
CA HIS A 31 3.91 -8.50 -17.36
C HIS A 31 2.75 -7.78 -18.07
N PHE A 32 2.95 -6.56 -18.54
CA PHE A 32 1.93 -5.69 -19.14
C PHE A 32 2.39 -5.08 -20.48
N PRO A 33 2.86 -5.86 -21.47
CA PRO A 33 3.60 -5.34 -22.63
C PRO A 33 2.80 -4.42 -23.57
N LYS A 34 1.47 -4.35 -23.43
CA LYS A 34 0.61 -3.45 -24.19
C LYS A 34 0.19 -2.20 -23.41
N PHE A 35 0.45 -2.17 -22.12
CA PHE A 35 0.04 -1.08 -21.24
C PHE A 35 1.03 0.10 -21.39
N PRO A 36 0.57 1.29 -21.80
CA PRO A 36 1.42 2.48 -21.95
C PRO A 36 1.82 3.04 -20.59
N VAL A 37 2.74 2.37 -19.89
CA VAL A 37 3.18 2.74 -18.53
C VAL A 37 3.74 4.17 -18.45
N GLU A 38 4.26 4.71 -19.55
CA GLU A 38 4.75 6.07 -19.67
C GLU A 38 3.65 7.14 -19.62
N SER A 39 2.38 6.78 -19.81
CA SER A 39 1.25 7.70 -19.69
C SER A 39 0.76 7.86 -18.25
N ILE A 40 1.35 7.14 -17.30
CA ILE A 40 1.04 7.27 -15.88
C ILE A 40 1.69 8.56 -15.36
N ASP A 41 0.89 9.43 -14.76
CA ASP A 41 1.38 10.55 -13.99
C ASP A 41 1.84 10.07 -12.61
N TRP A 42 2.92 10.66 -12.08
CA TRP A 42 3.45 10.28 -10.77
C TRP A 42 3.60 11.47 -9.86
N GLU A 43 3.13 11.32 -8.62
CA GLU A 43 3.20 12.33 -7.57
C GLU A 43 3.73 11.74 -6.27
N VAL A 44 4.28 12.59 -5.41
CA VAL A 44 4.60 12.25 -4.02
C VAL A 44 3.72 13.06 -3.09
N SER A 45 3.12 12.41 -2.09
CA SER A 45 2.38 13.04 -1.01
C SER A 45 3.16 12.97 0.30
N GLU A 46 3.17 14.09 1.03
CA GLU A 46 3.61 14.14 2.44
C GLU A 46 2.42 14.11 3.42
N GLN A 47 1.19 14.29 2.92
CA GLN A 47 0.00 14.45 3.75
C GLN A 47 -0.83 13.17 3.86
N ALA A 48 -0.60 12.20 2.97
CA ALA A 48 -1.27 10.92 3.01
C ALA A 48 -0.84 10.13 4.25
N GLN A 49 -1.73 9.99 5.23
CA GLN A 49 -1.40 9.36 6.52
C GLN A 49 -1.82 7.87 6.62
N ARG A 50 -2.39 7.29 5.56
CA ARG A 50 -3.07 5.97 5.66
C ARG A 50 -2.70 4.96 4.60
N GLN A 51 -2.32 5.40 3.40
CA GLN A 51 -2.02 4.55 2.27
C GLN A 51 -0.57 4.81 1.84
N ALA A 52 0.19 3.75 1.60
CA ALA A 52 1.57 3.87 1.13
C ALA A 52 1.61 4.38 -0.32
N GLY A 53 0.59 4.06 -1.11
CA GLY A 53 0.34 4.62 -2.43
C GLY A 53 -1.15 4.59 -2.76
N VAL A 54 -1.53 5.30 -3.80
CA VAL A 54 -2.87 5.24 -4.37
C VAL A 54 -2.82 5.53 -5.85
N THR A 55 -3.64 4.80 -6.60
CA THR A 55 -3.90 5.02 -8.02
C THR A 55 -5.23 5.74 -8.20
N GLU A 56 -5.19 6.89 -8.84
CA GLU A 56 -6.36 7.70 -9.16
C GLU A 56 -6.57 7.70 -10.68
N TYR A 57 -7.82 7.53 -11.10
CA TYR A 57 -8.22 7.64 -12.50
C TYR A 57 -9.13 8.86 -12.66
N ASN A 58 -8.82 9.71 -13.64
CA ASN A 58 -9.67 10.82 -14.03
C ASN A 58 -10.42 10.46 -15.33
N PRO A 59 -11.74 10.22 -15.28
CA PRO A 59 -12.52 9.85 -16.46
C PRO A 59 -12.66 11.00 -17.47
N ASP A 60 -12.50 12.26 -17.06
CA ASP A 60 -12.63 13.40 -17.98
C ASP A 60 -11.41 13.55 -18.90
N THR A 61 -10.25 13.11 -18.43
CA THR A 61 -8.96 13.18 -19.15
C THR A 61 -8.39 11.82 -19.51
N GLU A 62 -9.08 10.75 -19.12
CA GLU A 62 -8.63 9.35 -19.22
C GLU A 62 -7.21 9.14 -18.65
N SER A 63 -6.80 9.96 -17.68
CA SER A 63 -5.45 9.94 -17.12
C SER A 63 -5.40 9.14 -15.82
N VAL A 64 -4.30 8.41 -15.63
CA VAL A 64 -4.03 7.68 -14.38
C VAL A 64 -2.86 8.34 -13.66
N THR A 65 -3.04 8.60 -12.37
CA THR A 65 -1.99 9.14 -11.50
C THR A 65 -1.70 8.15 -10.38
N ILE A 66 -0.43 7.74 -10.23
CA ILE A 66 0.04 7.02 -9.04
C ILE A 66 0.66 8.04 -8.08
N ARG A 67 0.05 8.17 -6.90
CA ARG A 67 0.57 9.00 -5.81
C ARG A 67 1.22 8.13 -4.75
N LEU A 68 2.48 8.42 -4.44
CA LEU A 68 3.31 7.69 -3.48
C LEU A 68 3.46 8.52 -2.20
N THR A 69 3.37 7.89 -1.02
CA THR A 69 3.55 8.57 0.26
C THR A 69 5.02 8.59 0.70
N TRP A 70 5.62 9.78 0.81
CA TRP A 70 7.03 9.93 1.19
C TRP A 70 7.35 9.30 2.55
N ASP A 71 6.56 9.61 3.57
CA ASP A 71 6.76 9.09 4.94
C ASP A 71 6.68 7.56 4.99
N ALA A 72 5.82 6.96 4.16
CA ALA A 72 5.69 5.50 4.06
C ALA A 72 6.94 4.87 3.45
N TYR A 73 7.54 5.52 2.44
CA TYR A 73 8.83 5.10 1.91
C TYR A 73 9.95 5.24 2.95
N GLN A 74 9.99 6.34 3.72
CA GLN A 74 11.00 6.55 4.75
C GLN A 74 10.95 5.49 5.85
N GLU A 75 9.75 5.06 6.24
CA GLU A 75 9.56 4.01 7.25
C GLU A 75 9.95 2.62 6.75
N PHE A 76 9.59 2.29 5.51
CA PHE A 76 9.69 0.92 4.99
C PHE A 76 10.97 0.64 4.19
N GLY A 77 11.59 1.68 3.66
CA GLY A 77 12.67 1.56 2.68
C GLY A 77 12.22 0.95 1.35
N TRP A 78 13.10 1.00 0.36
CA TRP A 78 12.78 0.64 -1.02
C TRP A 78 12.29 -0.81 -1.19
N GLN A 79 12.90 -1.78 -0.50
CA GLN A 79 12.59 -3.20 -0.68
C GLN A 79 11.09 -3.49 -0.46
N GLN A 80 10.54 -3.04 0.67
CA GLN A 80 9.13 -3.21 0.98
C GLN A 80 8.28 -2.24 0.16
N TYR A 81 8.73 -1.00 -0.04
CA TYR A 81 7.97 0.02 -0.76
C TYR A 81 7.78 -0.28 -2.26
N SER A 82 8.70 -1.01 -2.88
CA SER A 82 8.57 -1.50 -4.26
C SER A 82 7.34 -2.41 -4.46
N LYS A 83 6.85 -3.07 -3.40
CA LYS A 83 5.59 -3.84 -3.45
C LYS A 83 4.39 -2.93 -3.62
N THR A 84 4.39 -1.78 -2.95
CA THR A 84 3.37 -0.74 -3.14
C THR A 84 3.37 -0.23 -4.58
N VAL A 85 4.55 0.04 -5.16
CA VAL A 85 4.66 0.47 -6.56
C VAL A 85 4.06 -0.57 -7.52
N ARG A 86 4.34 -1.87 -7.30
CA ARG A 86 3.74 -2.96 -8.08
C ARG A 86 2.23 -3.07 -7.87
N HIS A 87 1.73 -2.87 -6.65
CA HIS A 87 0.31 -2.88 -6.31
C HIS A 87 -0.43 -1.78 -7.08
N GLU A 88 0.05 -0.55 -6.99
CA GLU A 88 -0.54 0.60 -7.72
C GLU A 88 -0.44 0.42 -9.24
N LEU A 89 0.65 -0.18 -9.73
CA LEU A 89 0.78 -0.49 -11.16
C LEU A 89 -0.32 -1.44 -11.67
N VAL A 90 -0.73 -2.43 -10.87
CA VAL A 90 -1.84 -3.32 -11.24
C VAL A 90 -3.15 -2.55 -11.35
N HIS A 91 -3.42 -1.61 -10.44
CA HIS A 91 -4.60 -0.76 -10.55
C HIS A 91 -4.56 0.14 -11.78
N ALA A 92 -3.40 0.72 -12.09
CA ALA A 92 -3.23 1.54 -13.29
C ALA A 92 -3.50 0.72 -14.56
N TRP A 93 -2.99 -0.52 -14.60
CA TRP A 93 -3.26 -1.46 -15.68
C TRP A 93 -4.75 -1.86 -15.75
N GLN A 94 -5.42 -2.08 -14.62
CA GLN A 94 -6.85 -2.40 -14.56
C GLN A 94 -7.69 -1.26 -15.13
N TYR A 95 -7.45 -0.01 -14.71
CA TYR A 95 -8.13 1.14 -15.29
C TYR A 95 -7.94 1.22 -16.80
N TRP A 96 -6.71 1.02 -17.30
CA TRP A 96 -6.46 1.01 -18.74
C TRP A 96 -7.14 -0.14 -19.50
N GLN A 97 -7.40 -1.28 -18.86
CA GLN A 97 -8.02 -2.44 -19.51
C GLN A 97 -9.53 -2.55 -19.36
N PHE A 98 -10.08 -2.04 -18.27
CA PHE A 98 -11.45 -2.31 -17.86
C PHE A 98 -12.21 -1.05 -17.47
N ASP A 99 -11.57 0.12 -17.47
CA ASP A 99 -12.10 1.40 -16.97
C ASP A 99 -12.54 1.35 -15.48
N GLU A 100 -12.14 0.30 -14.76
CA GLU A 100 -12.38 0.09 -13.33
C GLU A 100 -11.20 -0.64 -12.69
N ALA A 101 -11.02 -0.45 -11.38
CA ALA A 101 -9.98 -1.11 -10.61
C ALA A 101 -10.51 -1.53 -9.22
N ASP A 102 -10.23 -2.78 -8.86
CA ASP A 102 -10.55 -3.35 -7.56
C ASP A 102 -9.54 -4.44 -7.18
N HIS A 103 -9.73 -5.09 -6.03
CA HIS A 103 -8.92 -6.23 -5.58
C HIS A 103 -9.54 -7.59 -5.94
N GLY A 104 -10.38 -7.63 -6.98
CA GLY A 104 -11.06 -8.82 -7.46
C GLY A 104 -10.14 -9.78 -8.22
N GLU A 105 -10.75 -10.63 -9.05
CA GLU A 105 -10.03 -11.70 -9.77
C GLU A 105 -8.89 -11.18 -10.66
N THR A 106 -9.11 -10.04 -11.31
CA THR A 106 -8.12 -9.43 -12.21
C THR A 106 -6.90 -8.87 -11.46
N PHE A 107 -7.04 -8.54 -10.18
CA PHE A 107 -5.93 -8.17 -9.30
C PHE A 107 -5.27 -9.42 -8.69
N ALA A 108 -6.09 -10.35 -8.19
CA ALA A 108 -5.62 -11.54 -7.49
C ALA A 108 -4.64 -12.38 -8.32
N ARG A 109 -4.81 -12.41 -9.65
CA ARG A 109 -3.88 -13.12 -10.55
C ARG A 109 -2.45 -12.57 -10.53
N TRP A 110 -2.23 -11.37 -10.02
CA TRP A 110 -0.94 -10.68 -10.00
C TRP A 110 -0.25 -10.71 -8.63
N THR A 111 -0.89 -11.25 -7.58
CA THR A 111 -0.30 -11.30 -6.24
C THR A 111 1.00 -12.10 -6.21
N ASP A 112 0.95 -13.34 -6.69
CA ASP A 112 2.11 -14.24 -6.67
C ASP A 112 3.15 -13.83 -7.72
N PRO A 113 2.79 -13.55 -9.00
CA PRO A 113 3.77 -13.14 -10.00
C PRO A 113 4.51 -11.86 -9.64
N LEU A 114 3.84 -10.90 -9.00
CA LEU A 114 4.45 -9.63 -8.63
C LEU A 114 4.87 -9.59 -7.16
N GLY A 115 4.68 -10.64 -6.37
CA GLY A 115 4.99 -10.66 -4.92
C GLY A 115 4.34 -9.51 -4.14
N ILE A 116 3.06 -9.25 -4.42
CA ILE A 116 2.24 -8.20 -3.79
C ILE A 116 1.05 -8.82 -3.04
N ASP A 117 0.59 -8.14 -2.00
CA ASP A 117 -0.62 -8.50 -1.28
C ASP A 117 -1.86 -7.81 -1.89
N GLN A 118 -3.02 -8.49 -1.83
CA GLN A 118 -4.31 -7.89 -2.22
C GLN A 118 -4.71 -6.73 -1.32
N HIS A 119 -4.24 -6.72 -0.07
CA HIS A 119 -4.48 -5.63 0.84
C HIS A 119 -3.15 -4.92 1.08
N CYS A 120 -3.07 -3.67 0.62
CA CYS A 120 -1.92 -2.82 0.92
C CYS A 120 -1.69 -2.78 2.44
N GLU A 121 -0.50 -3.18 2.88
CA GLU A 121 -0.08 -3.05 4.27
C GLU A 121 -0.14 -1.58 4.67
N ARG A 122 -0.85 -1.29 5.77
CA ARG A 122 -0.95 0.08 6.28
C ARG A 122 0.35 0.48 6.96
N PHE A 123 0.97 1.57 6.51
CA PHE A 123 2.30 2.00 6.95
C PHE A 123 2.36 2.75 8.29
N THR A 124 1.24 3.28 8.76
CA THR A 124 1.17 3.83 10.12
C THR A 124 1.00 2.67 11.09
N SER A 125 1.79 2.60 12.17
CA SER A 125 1.53 1.68 13.27
C SER A 125 0.14 1.90 13.87
N PRO A 126 -0.59 0.84 14.29
CA PRO A 126 -1.87 1.01 14.96
C PRO A 126 -1.75 1.97 16.14
N LYS A 127 -2.56 3.03 16.16
CA LYS A 127 -2.63 3.95 17.31
C LYS A 127 -3.26 3.30 18.54
N TRP A 128 -4.06 2.26 18.31
CA TRP A 128 -4.79 1.50 19.31
C TRP A 128 -4.69 0.00 19.01
N TRP A 129 -4.77 -0.81 20.04
CA TRP A 129 -4.81 -2.27 19.95
C TRP A 129 -5.99 -2.78 20.75
N LEU A 130 -6.80 -3.66 20.14
CA LEU A 130 -7.72 -4.50 20.90
C LEU A 130 -6.96 -5.75 21.29
N VAL A 131 -6.89 -6.04 22.58
CA VAL A 131 -6.21 -7.22 23.12
C VAL A 131 -7.26 -8.06 23.81
N CYS A 132 -7.43 -9.32 23.40
CA CYS A 132 -8.26 -10.24 24.15
C CYS A 132 -7.60 -10.55 25.50
N VAL A 133 -8.37 -10.45 26.58
CA VAL A 133 -7.86 -10.74 27.92
C VAL A 133 -7.64 -12.24 28.17
N ASP A 134 -8.35 -13.09 27.43
CA ASP A 134 -8.34 -14.54 27.65
C ASP A 134 -7.30 -15.25 26.77
N CYS A 135 -7.26 -14.97 25.46
CA CYS A 135 -6.31 -15.61 24.54
C CYS A 135 -5.12 -14.74 24.15
N GLY A 136 -5.09 -13.46 24.56
CA GLY A 136 -3.98 -12.55 24.26
C GLY A 136 -3.90 -12.06 22.80
N GLN A 137 -4.85 -12.45 21.93
CA GLN A 137 -4.87 -12.02 20.53
C GLN A 137 -4.91 -10.49 20.43
N ARG A 138 -4.07 -9.93 19.55
CA ARG A 138 -3.94 -8.49 19.32
C ARG A 138 -4.47 -8.10 17.95
N ILE A 139 -5.35 -7.10 17.90
CA ILE A 139 -5.93 -6.55 16.67
C ILE A 139 -5.63 -5.05 16.60
N GLY A 140 -4.83 -4.66 15.61
CA GLY A 140 -4.46 -3.26 15.38
C GLY A 140 -5.65 -2.40 14.93
N ARG A 141 -5.81 -1.23 15.54
CA ARG A 141 -6.81 -0.21 15.22
C ARG A 141 -6.16 1.16 15.04
N TYR A 142 -6.29 1.72 13.85
CA TYR A 142 -5.64 2.98 13.46
C TYR A 142 -6.43 4.24 13.84
N ARG A 143 -7.72 4.07 14.13
CA ARG A 143 -8.61 5.13 14.61
C ARG A 143 -9.30 4.65 15.87
N ARG A 144 -9.76 5.61 16.69
CA ARG A 144 -10.60 5.35 17.86
C ARG A 144 -12.03 5.00 17.41
N SER A 145 -12.19 3.82 16.79
CA SER A 145 -13.46 3.28 16.28
C SER A 145 -14.46 3.00 17.40
N LYS A 146 -15.71 2.64 17.06
CA LYS A 146 -16.74 2.28 18.06
C LYS A 146 -16.25 1.20 19.02
N THR A 147 -15.70 0.10 18.49
CA THR A 147 -15.09 -0.98 19.28
C THR A 147 -13.92 -0.52 20.16
N VAL A 148 -13.12 0.46 19.72
CA VAL A 148 -12.05 1.01 20.57
C VAL A 148 -12.61 1.94 21.65
N ARG A 149 -13.73 2.61 21.41
CA ARG A 149 -14.38 3.48 22.40
C ARG A 149 -15.13 2.67 23.45
N ASN A 150 -15.76 1.57 23.03
CA ASN A 150 -16.65 0.76 23.85
C ASN A 150 -16.31 -0.74 23.70
N PRO A 151 -15.08 -1.18 24.03
CA PRO A 151 -14.61 -2.55 23.81
C PRO A 151 -15.42 -3.61 24.55
N GLU A 152 -16.13 -3.24 25.61
CA GLU A 152 -17.01 -4.11 26.39
C GLU A 152 -18.26 -4.58 25.63
N ASN A 153 -18.60 -3.93 24.51
CA ASN A 153 -19.73 -4.33 23.67
C ASN A 153 -19.35 -5.30 22.54
N ASP A 154 -18.06 -5.65 22.43
CA ASP A 154 -17.53 -6.53 21.42
C ASP A 154 -16.76 -7.68 22.08
N GLN A 155 -16.64 -8.81 21.38
CA GLN A 155 -15.95 -10.01 21.85
C GLN A 155 -14.82 -10.39 20.89
N CYS A 156 -13.82 -11.10 21.41
CA CYS A 156 -12.78 -11.69 20.60
C CYS A 156 -13.39 -12.65 19.57
N SER A 157 -13.06 -12.44 18.29
CA SER A 157 -13.58 -13.28 17.20
C SER A 157 -13.04 -14.72 17.23
N ASP A 158 -11.95 -14.97 17.94
CA ASP A 158 -11.31 -16.28 18.04
C ASP A 158 -11.85 -17.11 19.21
N CYS A 159 -11.91 -16.53 20.42
CA CYS A 159 -12.29 -17.26 21.64
C CYS A 159 -13.56 -16.75 22.34
N GLY A 160 -14.20 -15.67 21.86
CA GLY A 160 -15.35 -15.04 22.50
C GLY A 160 -15.03 -14.23 23.77
N GLY A 161 -13.76 -14.16 24.16
CA GLY A 161 -13.30 -13.46 25.36
C GLY A 161 -13.41 -11.95 25.30
N ASN A 162 -13.35 -11.30 26.47
CA ASN A 162 -13.47 -9.85 26.58
C ASN A 162 -12.27 -9.12 25.93
N LEU A 163 -12.53 -7.94 25.37
CA LEU A 163 -11.50 -7.10 24.76
C LEU A 163 -11.10 -5.95 25.68
N ARG A 164 -9.80 -5.66 25.76
CA ARG A 164 -9.27 -4.42 26.35
C ARG A 164 -8.56 -3.60 25.29
N VAL A 165 -8.45 -2.30 25.52
CA VAL A 165 -7.79 -1.35 24.61
C VAL A 165 -6.43 -0.95 25.16
N GLU A 166 -5.40 -1.02 24.33
CA GLU A 166 -4.11 -0.38 24.58
C GLU A 166 -3.91 0.73 23.56
N ALA A 167 -3.45 1.90 23.98
CA ALA A 167 -2.91 2.90 23.07
C ALA A 167 -1.43 2.56 22.81
N SER A 168 -0.96 2.77 21.58
CA SER A 168 0.49 2.76 21.35
C SER A 168 1.13 3.88 22.18
N PRO A 169 2.29 3.66 22.84
CA PRO A 169 3.02 4.72 23.51
C PRO A 169 3.21 5.86 22.50
N GLY A 170 2.88 7.09 22.90
CA GLY A 170 2.85 8.22 21.98
C GLY A 170 4.15 8.34 21.18
N GLN A 171 4.02 8.41 19.84
CA GLN A 171 5.01 9.07 19.00
C GLN A 171 5.08 10.55 19.38
#